data_AF-A0AAN5C4F1-F1
#
_entry.id   AF-A0AAN5C4F1-F1
#
_cell.length_a   1.000
_cell.length_b   1.000
_cell.length_c   1.000
_cell.angle_alpha   90.00
_cell.angle_beta   90.00
_cell.angle_gamma   90.00
#
_symmetry.space_group_name_H-M   'P 1'
#
loop_
_entity.id
_entity.type
_entity.pdbx_description
1 polymer ?
#
loop_
_entity_poly.entity_id
_entity_poly.type
_entity_poly.pdbx_seq_one_letter_code
_entity_poly.pdbx_strand_id
1 'polypeptide(L)'
;MHTQSVNISSRRGDGIVLFWRTAEGGGRGLETGTREAAFVHAISSAGVAYRVTKDCSKGLSEKCGCDHTGAQRARSYSNSKQQFEFEGCSDNIHYGIGVSREFIDASERVKNKTEESRVNLHNNRAGREVIERSLRRECKCHGMSGSCEVKTCWMAMPSFRQIGEIMKEKFDGASEVMIARRGRRDQDAHEARESQETHSR
;
A
#
# COMPACT_ATOMS: atom_id res chain seq x y z
N MET A 1 15.05 19.20 18.34
CA MET A 1 14.19 18.24 17.62
C MET A 1 13.75 18.93 16.34
N HIS A 2 14.20 18.46 15.18
CA HIS A 2 13.95 19.14 13.90
C HIS A 2 12.55 18.75 13.39
N THR A 3 11.58 19.63 13.57
CA THR A 3 10.27 19.56 12.91
C THR A 3 10.45 19.93 11.44
N GLN A 4 10.63 18.93 10.59
CA GLN A 4 10.69 19.17 9.15
C GLN A 4 9.27 19.37 8.61
N SER A 5 9.09 20.37 7.74
CA SER A 5 7.91 20.46 6.88
C SER A 5 7.97 19.28 5.90
N VAL A 6 7.45 18.12 6.29
CA VAL A 6 7.53 16.92 5.45
C VAL A 6 6.51 17.07 4.33
N ASN A 7 7.00 17.07 3.09
CA ASN A 7 6.13 16.93 1.93
C ASN A 7 5.45 15.56 2.03
N ILE A 8 4.12 15.53 2.22
CA ILE A 8 3.31 14.31 2.41
C ILE A 8 3.40 13.36 1.19
N SER A 9 4.02 13.82 0.09
CA SER A 9 4.32 13.00 -1.08
C SER A 9 5.58 12.16 -0.89
N SER A 10 5.45 10.94 -0.34
CA SER A 10 6.50 9.91 -0.45
C SER A 10 6.71 9.52 -1.91
N ARG A 11 7.95 9.56 -2.42
CA ARG A 11 8.27 9.08 -3.76
C ARG A 11 8.43 7.56 -3.74
N ARG A 12 8.26 6.94 -4.91
CA ARG A 12 8.55 5.51 -5.11
C ARG A 12 10.06 5.30 -4.93
N GLY A 13 10.48 4.72 -3.82
CA GLY A 13 11.89 4.55 -3.44
C GLY A 13 12.21 5.02 -2.02
N ASP A 14 11.39 5.92 -1.47
CA ASP A 14 11.49 6.28 -0.06
C ASP A 14 11.05 5.07 0.80
N GLY A 15 11.61 4.96 2.01
CA GLY A 15 11.17 3.96 2.98
C GLY A 15 9.70 4.18 3.36
N ILE A 16 8.97 3.09 3.64
CA ILE A 16 7.58 3.20 4.12
C ILE A 16 7.61 3.84 5.52
N VAL A 17 6.90 4.95 5.68
CA VAL A 17 6.74 5.73 6.93
C VAL A 17 5.27 6.08 7.13
N LEU A 18 4.79 5.94 8.37
CA LEU A 18 3.47 6.44 8.77
C LEU A 18 3.57 7.88 9.28
N PHE A 19 2.55 8.68 9.00
CA PHE A 19 2.47 10.07 9.43
C PHE A 19 1.36 10.28 10.43
N TRP A 20 1.65 11.07 11.46
CA TRP A 20 0.71 11.46 12.50
C TRP A 20 0.92 12.94 12.88
N ARG A 21 0.01 13.50 13.67
CA ARG A 21 0.07 14.87 14.18
C ARG A 21 -0.42 14.94 15.62
N THR A 22 0.09 15.91 16.38
CA THR A 22 -0.53 16.31 17.64
C THR A 22 -1.77 17.16 17.37
N ALA A 23 -2.85 16.93 18.14
CA ALA A 23 -4.03 17.79 18.09
C ALA A 23 -3.71 19.13 18.77
N GLU A 24 -3.91 20.24 18.06
CA GLU A 24 -3.90 21.57 18.68
C GLU A 24 -5.23 21.77 19.43
N GLY A 25 -5.25 21.47 20.73
CA GLY A 25 -6.37 21.73 21.64
C GLY A 25 -7.12 20.47 22.06
N GLY A 26 -7.09 20.17 23.36
CA GLY A 26 -7.56 18.92 23.97
C GLY A 26 -9.07 18.68 23.87
N GLY A 27 -9.47 17.91 22.87
CA GLY A 27 -10.69 17.13 22.92
C GLY A 27 -10.40 15.69 23.38
N ARG A 28 -11.45 14.91 23.65
CA ARG A 28 -11.37 13.51 24.09
C ARG A 28 -12.25 12.66 23.17
N GLY A 29 -11.60 12.02 22.21
CA GLY A 29 -12.12 10.99 21.31
C GLY A 29 -10.93 10.30 20.64
N LEU A 30 -11.16 9.32 19.75
CA LEU A 30 -10.11 8.83 18.83
C LEU A 30 -9.81 9.96 17.82
N GLU A 31 -9.14 11.02 18.30
CA GLU A 31 -9.13 12.33 17.66
C GLU A 31 -8.10 12.37 16.54
N THR A 32 -8.59 12.11 15.33
CA THR A 32 -8.12 12.65 14.05
C THR A 32 -6.66 13.09 14.01
N GLY A 33 -5.78 12.13 13.71
CA GLY A 33 -4.37 12.39 13.43
C GLY A 33 -3.38 11.81 14.43
N THR A 34 -3.80 11.06 15.46
CA THR A 34 -2.85 10.36 16.35
C THR A 34 -2.05 9.26 15.63
N ARG A 35 -0.99 8.76 16.28
CA ARG A 35 -0.21 7.60 15.79
C ARG A 35 -1.09 6.36 15.63
N GLU A 36 -2.02 6.17 16.56
CA GLU A 36 -2.95 5.05 16.57
C GLU A 36 -3.91 5.14 15.38
N ALA A 37 -4.42 6.33 15.08
CA ALA A 37 -5.23 6.56 13.89
C ALA A 37 -4.44 6.27 12.60
N ALA A 38 -3.19 6.71 12.52
CA ALA A 38 -2.31 6.43 11.38
C ALA A 38 -2.13 4.93 11.16
N PHE A 39 -1.91 4.17 12.23
CA PHE A 39 -1.82 2.71 12.18
C PHE A 39 -3.14 2.06 11.74
N VAL A 40 -4.28 2.50 12.27
CA VAL A 40 -5.61 1.98 11.89
C VAL A 40 -5.86 2.17 10.40
N HIS A 41 -5.60 3.36 9.86
CA HIS A 41 -5.73 3.62 8.41
C HIS A 41 -4.86 2.67 7.57
N ALA A 42 -3.59 2.52 7.95
CA ALA A 42 -2.66 1.65 7.25
C ALA A 42 -3.07 0.17 7.32
N ILE A 43 -3.33 -0.36 8.52
CA ILE A 43 -3.65 -1.78 8.71
C ILE A 43 -5.02 -2.15 8.14
N SER A 44 -6.01 -1.24 8.19
CA SER A 44 -7.32 -1.46 7.56
C SER A 44 -7.22 -1.49 6.03
N SER A 45 -6.46 -0.56 5.44
CA SER A 45 -6.25 -0.58 3.99
C SER A 45 -5.47 -1.81 3.52
N ALA A 46 -4.47 -2.22 4.31
CA ALA A 46 -3.74 -3.46 4.12
C ALA A 46 -4.69 -4.68 4.23
N GLY A 47 -5.51 -4.74 5.28
CA GLY A 47 -6.43 -5.85 5.54
C GLY A 47 -7.43 -6.12 4.41
N VAL A 48 -8.02 -5.06 3.84
CA VAL A 48 -8.91 -5.19 2.67
C VAL A 48 -8.14 -5.76 1.47
N ALA A 49 -6.97 -5.21 1.15
CA ALA A 49 -6.17 -5.70 0.03
C ALA A 49 -5.78 -7.17 0.22
N TYR A 50 -5.32 -7.53 1.42
CA TYR A 50 -4.94 -8.89 1.78
C TYR A 50 -6.11 -9.87 1.62
N ARG A 51 -7.28 -9.54 2.17
CA ARG A 51 -8.42 -10.46 2.16
C ARG A 51 -8.95 -10.68 0.76
N VAL A 52 -9.13 -9.60 -0.01
CA VAL A 52 -9.58 -9.67 -1.42
C VAL A 52 -8.63 -10.52 -2.24
N THR A 53 -7.32 -10.28 -2.15
CA THR A 53 -6.34 -11.08 -2.88
C THR A 53 -6.38 -12.55 -2.47
N LYS A 54 -6.47 -12.88 -1.18
CA LYS A 54 -6.59 -14.28 -0.74
C LYS A 54 -7.87 -14.96 -1.22
N ASP A 55 -8.98 -14.23 -1.35
CA ASP A 55 -10.22 -14.78 -1.91
C ASP A 55 -10.11 -15.04 -3.41
N CYS A 56 -9.47 -14.13 -4.15
CA CYS A 56 -9.14 -14.35 -5.56
C CYS A 56 -8.29 -15.61 -5.74
N SER A 57 -7.22 -15.77 -4.96
CA SER A 57 -6.32 -16.92 -5.07
C SER A 57 -6.95 -18.26 -4.68
N LYS A 58 -8.01 -18.21 -3.84
CA LYS A 58 -8.78 -19.40 -3.45
C LYS A 58 -9.92 -19.73 -4.42
N GLY A 59 -10.15 -18.89 -5.44
CA GLY A 59 -11.29 -19.04 -6.35
C GLY A 59 -12.63 -18.75 -5.69
N LEU A 60 -12.65 -17.98 -4.59
CA LEU A 60 -13.89 -17.61 -3.89
C LEU A 60 -14.60 -16.41 -4.53
N SER A 61 -13.99 -15.78 -5.54
CA SER A 61 -14.56 -14.69 -6.30
C SER A 61 -14.44 -14.97 -7.79
N GLU A 62 -15.54 -14.81 -8.53
CA GLU A 62 -15.57 -14.99 -9.97
C GLU A 62 -14.93 -13.82 -10.73
N LYS A 63 -14.78 -12.66 -10.08
CA LYS A 63 -14.30 -11.42 -10.72
C LYS A 63 -12.78 -11.33 -10.81
N CYS A 64 -12.05 -12.23 -10.16
CA CYS A 64 -10.60 -12.22 -10.09
C CYS A 64 -10.05 -13.63 -9.94
N GLY A 65 -8.74 -13.75 -10.10
CA GLY A 65 -8.03 -15.02 -9.94
C GLY A 65 -6.56 -14.82 -9.66
N CYS A 66 -5.79 -15.86 -9.95
CA CYS A 66 -4.34 -15.89 -9.75
C CYS A 66 -3.60 -14.90 -10.67
N ASP A 67 -2.42 -14.49 -10.24
CA ASP A 67 -1.45 -13.84 -11.12
C ASP A 67 -0.65 -14.88 -11.92
N HIS A 68 -0.68 -14.79 -13.24
CA HIS A 68 0.02 -15.69 -14.15
C HIS A 68 1.28 -15.09 -14.78
N THR A 69 1.63 -13.84 -14.45
CA THR A 69 2.79 -13.15 -15.04
C THR A 69 4.12 -13.86 -14.75
N GLY A 70 4.29 -14.42 -13.54
CA GLY A 70 5.46 -15.22 -13.16
C GLY A 70 5.63 -16.49 -14.01
N ALA A 71 4.53 -17.20 -14.27
CA ALA A 71 4.51 -18.40 -15.11
C ALA A 71 4.82 -18.07 -16.57
N GLN A 72 4.33 -16.93 -17.09
CA GLN A 72 4.67 -16.46 -18.43
C GLN A 72 6.17 -16.15 -18.57
N ARG A 73 6.77 -15.44 -17.59
CA ARG A 73 8.20 -15.11 -17.61
C ARG A 73 9.10 -16.34 -17.51
N ALA A 74 8.72 -17.33 -16.71
CA ALA A 74 9.47 -18.57 -16.56
C ALA A 74 9.53 -19.38 -17.87
N ARG A 75 8.41 -19.45 -18.60
CA ARG A 75 8.36 -20.09 -19.94
C ARG A 75 9.26 -19.40 -20.96
N SER A 76 9.42 -18.07 -20.86
CA SER A 76 10.32 -17.31 -21.73
C SER A 76 11.82 -17.46 -21.39
N TYR A 77 12.16 -17.90 -20.17
CA TYR A 77 13.55 -17.99 -19.66
C TYR A 77 14.07 -19.44 -19.55
N SER A 78 13.49 -20.35 -20.34
CA SER A 78 13.78 -21.80 -20.41
C SER A 78 15.19 -22.14 -20.97
N ASN A 79 16.22 -21.37 -20.61
CA ASN A 79 17.63 -21.59 -20.96
C ASN A 79 18.56 -21.62 -19.72
N SER A 80 18.01 -21.57 -18.49
CA SER A 80 18.80 -21.60 -17.26
C SER A 80 18.63 -22.92 -16.51
N LYS A 81 19.76 -23.50 -16.07
CA LYS A 81 19.94 -24.83 -15.46
C LYS A 81 19.20 -25.10 -14.12
N GLN A 82 18.19 -24.31 -13.75
CA GLN A 82 17.33 -24.58 -12.59
C GLN A 82 15.89 -24.73 -13.07
N GLN A 83 15.47 -25.98 -13.25
CA GLN A 83 14.10 -26.37 -13.57
C GLN A 83 13.24 -26.23 -12.30
N PHE A 84 12.79 -25.01 -11.97
CA PHE A 84 11.64 -24.84 -11.09
C PHE A 84 10.43 -24.50 -11.96
N GLU A 85 9.33 -25.18 -11.70
CA GLU A 85 8.11 -24.93 -12.44
C GLU A 85 7.33 -23.84 -11.72
N PHE A 86 7.09 -22.71 -12.39
CA PHE A 86 6.11 -21.73 -11.92
C PHE A 86 4.72 -22.31 -12.19
N GLU A 87 4.30 -23.15 -11.27
CA GLU A 87 2.98 -23.77 -11.23
C GLU A 87 2.27 -23.39 -9.91
N GLY A 88 0.94 -23.35 -9.96
CA GLY A 88 0.10 -22.92 -8.84
C GLY A 88 -0.45 -21.50 -8.98
N CYS A 89 -1.11 -21.04 -7.92
CA CYS A 89 -1.82 -19.77 -7.90
C CYS A 89 -0.99 -18.70 -7.19
N SER A 90 -0.36 -17.81 -7.96
CA SER A 90 0.29 -16.64 -7.35
C SER A 90 -0.75 -15.61 -6.92
N ASP A 91 -0.54 -15.01 -5.75
CA ASP A 91 -1.42 -13.99 -5.20
C ASP A 91 -1.43 -12.72 -6.10
N ASN A 92 -2.59 -12.38 -6.68
CA ASN A 92 -2.77 -11.14 -7.43
C ASN A 92 -2.98 -9.95 -6.48
N ILE A 93 -1.89 -9.47 -5.89
CA ILE A 93 -1.93 -8.35 -4.93
C ILE A 93 -2.41 -7.06 -5.56
N HIS A 94 -2.09 -6.80 -6.84
CA HIS A 94 -2.44 -5.54 -7.49
C HIS A 94 -3.96 -5.38 -7.61
N TYR A 95 -4.69 -6.48 -7.85
CA TYR A 95 -6.16 -6.47 -7.82
C TYR A 95 -6.69 -6.08 -6.43
N GLY A 96 -6.21 -6.72 -5.36
CA GLY A 96 -6.62 -6.42 -3.99
C GLY A 96 -6.28 -4.98 -3.57
N ILE A 97 -5.12 -4.47 -3.98
CA ILE A 97 -4.72 -3.06 -3.79
C ILE A 97 -5.69 -2.13 -4.52
N GLY A 98 -6.10 -2.47 -5.74
CA GLY A 98 -7.09 -1.71 -6.51
C GLY A 98 -8.42 -1.59 -5.76
N VAL A 99 -8.97 -2.72 -5.31
CA VAL A 99 -10.23 -2.75 -4.53
C VAL A 99 -10.10 -1.98 -3.22
N SER A 100 -9.01 -2.17 -2.48
CA SER A 100 -8.75 -1.41 -1.25
C SER A 100 -8.67 0.09 -1.51
N ARG A 101 -8.08 0.51 -2.63
CA ARG A 101 -7.99 1.91 -3.05
C ARG A 101 -9.33 2.51 -3.43
N GLU A 102 -10.21 1.74 -4.06
CA GLU A 102 -11.55 2.21 -4.38
C GLU A 102 -12.41 2.34 -3.14
N PHE A 103 -12.34 1.37 -2.24
CA PHE A 103 -13.23 1.31 -1.07
C PHE A 103 -12.76 2.18 0.10
N ILE A 104 -11.50 2.04 0.53
CA ILE A 104 -10.99 2.71 1.74
C ILE A 104 -10.76 4.20 1.48
N ASP A 105 -10.19 4.56 0.32
CA ASP A 105 -9.91 5.96 -0.01
C ASP A 105 -11.19 6.74 -0.37
N ALA A 106 -12.32 6.09 -0.68
CA ALA A 106 -13.57 6.78 -1.01
C ALA A 106 -14.04 7.69 0.13
N SER A 107 -13.99 7.20 1.37
CA SER A 107 -14.36 7.97 2.56
C SER A 107 -13.50 9.23 2.73
N GLU A 108 -12.20 9.14 2.46
CA GLU A 108 -11.27 10.27 2.59
C GLU A 108 -11.41 11.28 1.44
N ARG A 109 -11.84 10.85 0.26
CA ARG A 109 -12.14 11.75 -0.87
C ARG A 109 -13.39 12.59 -0.64
N VAL A 110 -14.42 12.00 -0.02
CA VAL A 110 -15.67 12.71 0.33
C VAL A 110 -15.42 13.81 1.38
N LYS A 111 -14.47 13.61 2.28
CA LYS A 111 -14.07 14.60 3.31
C LYS A 111 -13.37 15.87 2.76
N ASN A 112 -13.28 16.04 1.43
CA ASN A 112 -12.82 17.25 0.73
C ASN A 112 -11.46 17.81 1.16
N LYS A 113 -10.36 17.36 0.50
CA LYS A 113 -9.00 17.96 0.46
C LYS A 113 -8.46 18.56 1.77
N THR A 114 -8.95 18.12 2.93
CA THR A 114 -8.39 18.56 4.20
C THR A 114 -6.98 18.01 4.29
N GLU A 115 -6.14 18.77 4.98
CA GLU A 115 -4.78 18.35 5.27
C GLU A 115 -4.76 16.98 6.00
N GLU A 116 -5.77 16.71 6.81
CA GLU A 116 -5.98 15.41 7.45
C GLU A 116 -6.28 14.28 6.45
N SER A 117 -7.16 14.50 5.47
CA SER A 117 -7.45 13.52 4.42
C SER A 117 -6.18 13.14 3.66
N ARG A 118 -5.24 14.07 3.46
CA ARG A 118 -3.95 13.77 2.82
C ARG A 118 -3.09 12.83 3.65
N VAL A 119 -3.04 13.03 4.97
CA VAL A 119 -2.32 12.14 5.89
C VAL A 119 -2.97 10.75 5.93
N ASN A 120 -4.30 10.68 5.99
CA ASN A 120 -5.03 9.42 5.97
C ASN A 120 -4.81 8.65 4.66
N LEU A 121 -4.88 9.33 3.50
CA LEU A 121 -4.60 8.73 2.19
C LEU A 121 -3.15 8.24 2.07
N HIS A 122 -2.19 8.96 2.66
CA HIS A 122 -0.80 8.53 2.74
C HIS A 122 -0.68 7.24 3.57
N ASN A 123 -1.26 7.21 4.76
CA ASN A 123 -1.21 6.04 5.64
C ASN A 123 -1.91 4.82 5.01
N ASN A 124 -3.05 5.00 4.33
CA ASN A 124 -3.70 3.94 3.55
C ASN A 124 -2.76 3.38 2.47
N ARG A 125 -2.08 4.26 1.73
CA ARG A 125 -1.10 3.86 0.70
C ARG A 125 0.07 3.09 1.32
N ALA A 126 0.64 3.59 2.41
CA ALA A 126 1.72 2.92 3.14
C ALA A 126 1.29 1.51 3.57
N GLY A 127 0.05 1.36 4.04
CA GLY A 127 -0.57 0.07 4.34
C GLY A 127 -0.53 -0.94 3.19
N ARG A 128 -1.01 -0.51 2.02
CA ARG A 128 -1.03 -1.33 0.80
C ARG A 128 0.38 -1.67 0.30
N GLU A 129 1.29 -0.71 0.42
CA GLU A 129 2.68 -0.87 -0.01
C GLU A 129 3.45 -1.87 0.86
N VAL A 130 3.18 -1.95 2.17
CA VAL A 130 3.76 -2.99 3.04
C VAL A 130 3.44 -4.38 2.49
N ILE A 131 2.18 -4.63 2.10
CA ILE A 131 1.81 -5.95 1.56
C ILE A 131 2.48 -6.20 0.22
N GLU A 132 2.45 -5.22 -0.68
CA GLU A 132 3.06 -5.34 -2.01
C GLU A 132 4.55 -5.68 -1.92
N ARG A 133 5.29 -4.97 -1.05
CA ARG A 133 6.73 -5.18 -0.84
C ARG A 133 7.04 -6.45 -0.04
N SER A 134 6.06 -7.03 0.67
CA SER A 134 6.24 -8.25 1.47
C SER A 134 5.98 -9.54 0.70
N LEU A 135 5.56 -9.46 -0.57
CA LEU A 135 5.40 -10.63 -1.42
C LEU A 135 6.70 -11.43 -1.52
N ARG A 136 6.59 -12.74 -1.34
CA ARG A 136 7.73 -13.66 -1.40
C ARG A 136 7.41 -14.87 -2.25
N ARG A 137 8.46 -15.47 -2.81
CA ARG A 137 8.33 -16.75 -3.50
C ARG A 137 8.24 -17.86 -2.46
N GLU A 138 7.13 -18.58 -2.48
CA GLU A 138 6.97 -19.82 -1.73
C GLU A 138 7.10 -20.99 -2.70
N CYS A 139 7.72 -22.08 -2.24
CA CYS A 139 7.96 -23.27 -3.06
C CYS A 139 7.58 -24.52 -2.29
N LYS A 140 7.01 -25.50 -3.00
CA LYS A 140 6.80 -26.86 -2.52
C LYS A 140 7.70 -27.82 -3.29
N CYS A 141 8.39 -28.69 -2.56
CA CYS A 141 9.25 -29.71 -3.14
C CYS A 141 8.47 -30.99 -3.43
N HIS A 142 8.76 -31.60 -4.58
CA HIS A 142 8.12 -32.79 -5.12
C HIS A 142 9.20 -33.80 -5.50
N GLY A 143 9.85 -34.41 -4.51
CA GLY A 143 10.88 -35.42 -4.73
C GLY A 143 10.73 -36.61 -3.80
N MET A 144 11.27 -37.77 -4.19
CA MET A 144 11.21 -38.98 -3.37
C MET A 144 11.88 -38.71 -2.02
N SER A 145 11.25 -39.19 -0.95
CA SER A 145 11.74 -39.03 0.43
C SER A 145 11.97 -37.56 0.86
N GLY A 146 11.31 -36.59 0.22
CA GLY A 146 11.43 -35.17 0.56
C GLY A 146 12.57 -34.43 -0.16
N SER A 147 13.17 -35.01 -1.21
CA SER A 147 14.11 -34.27 -2.05
C SER A 147 13.43 -33.07 -2.74
N CYS A 148 14.22 -32.02 -3.02
CA CYS A 148 13.77 -30.81 -3.71
C CYS A 148 14.27 -30.73 -5.16
N GLU A 149 14.51 -31.89 -5.78
CA GLU A 149 14.99 -32.00 -7.17
C GLU A 149 13.99 -31.39 -8.15
N VAL A 150 12.69 -31.59 -7.90
CA VAL A 150 11.60 -30.87 -8.56
C VAL A 150 10.89 -30.04 -7.51
N LYS A 151 10.59 -28.79 -7.84
CA LYS A 151 9.80 -27.90 -6.99
C LYS A 151 8.91 -26.99 -7.79
N THR A 152 7.76 -26.71 -7.21
CA THR A 152 6.75 -25.81 -7.73
C THR A 152 6.74 -24.55 -6.89
N CYS A 153 6.82 -23.37 -7.51
CA CYS A 153 6.88 -22.11 -6.79
C CYS A 153 5.81 -21.11 -7.26
N TRP A 154 5.32 -20.30 -6.32
CA TRP A 154 4.36 -19.21 -6.58
C TRP A 154 4.70 -17.98 -5.73
N MET A 155 4.21 -16.81 -6.13
CA MET A 155 4.29 -15.61 -5.28
C MET A 155 3.14 -15.63 -4.28
N ALA A 156 3.47 -15.51 -3.00
CA ALA A 156 2.49 -15.50 -1.91
C ALA A 156 2.72 -14.31 -0.98
N MET A 157 1.62 -13.74 -0.49
CA MET A 157 1.65 -12.85 0.66
C MET A 157 1.97 -13.65 1.93
N PRO A 158 2.81 -13.12 2.84
CA PRO A 158 3.06 -13.74 4.13
C PRO A 158 1.79 -13.73 4.99
N SER A 159 1.84 -14.35 6.18
CA SER A 159 0.69 -14.31 7.08
C SER A 159 0.35 -12.87 7.49
N PHE A 160 -0.93 -12.57 7.69
CA PHE A 160 -1.34 -11.22 8.09
C PHE A 160 -0.76 -10.79 9.45
N ARG A 161 -0.39 -11.76 10.31
CA ARG A 161 0.35 -11.50 11.54
C ARG A 161 1.72 -10.87 11.26
N GLN A 162 2.48 -11.41 10.30
CA GLN A 162 3.78 -10.85 9.90
C GLN A 162 3.62 -9.46 9.28
N ILE A 163 2.54 -9.23 8.52
CA ILE A 163 2.20 -7.87 8.05
C ILE A 163 1.95 -6.93 9.24
N GLY A 164 1.23 -7.41 10.26
CA GLY A 164 0.99 -6.67 11.50
C GLY A 164 2.27 -6.32 12.26
N GLU A 165 3.24 -7.25 12.32
CA GLU A 165 4.56 -7.01 12.93
C GLU A 165 5.33 -5.92 12.17
N ILE A 166 5.39 -6.00 10.84
CA ILE A 166 6.02 -4.94 10.01
C ILE A 166 5.30 -3.60 10.23
N MET A 167 3.97 -3.60 10.26
CA MET A 167 3.19 -2.37 10.47
C MET A 167 3.42 -1.78 11.86
N LYS A 168 3.64 -2.63 12.88
CA LYS A 168 3.95 -2.19 14.24
C LYS A 168 5.31 -1.47 14.29
N GLU A 169 6.32 -1.97 13.58
CA GLU A 169 7.60 -1.26 13.44
C GLU A 169 7.41 0.12 12.77
N LYS A 170 6.53 0.22 11.76
CA LYS A 170 6.21 1.49 11.12
C LYS A 170 5.44 2.46 12.02
N PHE A 171 4.64 1.93 12.94
CA PHE A 171 3.98 2.71 13.98
C PHE A 171 4.98 3.24 15.01
N ASP A 172 5.92 2.41 15.46
CA ASP A 172 6.94 2.83 16.44
C ASP A 172 7.87 3.91 15.88
N GLY A 173 8.19 3.82 14.58
CA GLY A 173 8.96 4.82 13.83
C GLY A 173 8.13 5.89 13.12
N ALA A 174 6.86 6.10 13.48
CA ALA A 174 5.99 7.05 12.80
C ALA A 174 6.45 8.51 12.99
N SER A 175 6.45 9.28 11.90
CA SER A 175 6.90 10.67 11.91
C SER A 175 5.75 11.64 12.16
N GLU A 176 5.97 12.59 13.07
CA GLU A 176 5.05 13.70 13.27
C GLU A 176 5.17 14.69 12.11
N VAL A 177 4.03 15.12 11.56
CA VAL A 177 3.98 16.06 10.44
C VAL A 177 3.20 17.32 10.83
N MET A 178 3.79 18.48 10.54
CA MET A 178 3.07 19.75 10.53
C MET A 178 2.59 20.04 9.13
N ILE A 179 1.29 20.26 8.99
CA ILE A 179 0.72 20.46 7.67
C ILE A 179 0.68 21.96 7.37
N ALA A 180 1.65 22.42 6.58
CA ALA A 180 1.70 23.79 6.13
C ALA A 180 0.48 24.06 5.25
N ARG A 181 -0.38 25.00 5.66
CA ARG A 181 -1.41 25.53 4.76
C ARG A 181 -0.70 26.08 3.53
N ARG A 182 -1.05 25.56 2.35
CA ARG A 182 -0.64 26.20 1.10
C ARG A 182 -1.10 27.66 1.19
N GLY A 183 -0.16 28.59 1.27
CA GLY A 183 -0.48 30.00 1.48
C GLY A 183 -1.41 30.48 0.37
N ARG A 184 -2.41 31.30 0.72
CA ARG A 184 -3.37 31.91 -0.20
C ARG A 184 -2.72 32.48 -1.47
N ARG A 185 -1.48 32.97 -1.35
CA ARG A 185 -0.62 33.44 -2.45
C ARG A 185 -0.37 32.45 -3.59
N ASP A 186 -0.35 31.14 -3.32
CA ASP A 186 -0.17 30.12 -4.37
C ASP A 186 -1.47 29.77 -5.10
N GLN A 187 -2.62 29.91 -4.42
CA GLN A 187 -3.94 29.75 -5.05
C GLN A 187 -4.24 30.96 -5.93
N ASP A 188 -3.98 32.17 -5.41
CA ASP A 188 -4.08 33.41 -6.18
C ASP A 188 -3.14 33.39 -7.41
N ALA A 189 -1.94 32.80 -7.28
CA ALA A 189 -1.01 32.66 -8.40
C ALA A 189 -1.40 31.60 -9.44
N HIS A 190 -2.11 30.53 -9.03
CA HIS A 190 -2.65 29.53 -9.96
C HIS A 190 -3.88 30.09 -10.70
N GLU A 191 -4.81 30.72 -9.98
CA GLU A 191 -5.99 31.36 -10.55
C GLU A 191 -5.60 32.54 -11.47
N ALA A 192 -4.56 33.31 -11.13
CA ALA A 192 -4.02 34.37 -11.99
C ALA A 192 -3.36 33.83 -13.27
N ARG A 193 -2.76 32.64 -13.23
CA ARG A 193 -2.18 31.99 -14.43
C ARG A 193 -3.26 31.40 -15.34
N GLU A 194 -4.29 30.80 -14.76
CA GLU A 194 -5.42 30.22 -15.50
C GLU A 194 -6.31 31.30 -16.15
N SER A 195 -6.45 32.46 -15.50
CA SER A 195 -7.15 33.62 -16.07
C SER A 195 -6.37 34.33 -17.18
N GLN A 196 -5.03 34.21 -17.22
CA GLN A 196 -4.21 34.71 -18.33
C GLN A 196 -4.24 33.79 -19.56
N GLU A 197 -4.29 32.47 -19.37
CA GLU A 197 -4.40 31.52 -20.50
C GLU A 197 -5.78 31.52 -21.15
N THR A 198 -6.84 31.84 -20.41
CA THR A 198 -8.21 31.94 -20.93
C THR A 198 -8.51 33.26 -21.64
N HIS A 199 -7.70 34.31 -21.43
CA HIS A 199 -7.82 35.60 -22.15
C HIS A 199 -6.92 35.70 -23.41
N SER A 200 -6.06 34.70 -23.64
CA SER A 200 -5.17 34.62 -24.82
C SER A 200 -5.63 33.61 -25.89
N ARG A 201 -6.84 33.06 -25.74
CA ARG A 201 -7.54 32.26 -26.77
C ARG A 201 -8.78 32.98 -27.23
#